data_AF-A0A9X4XGR3-F1
#
_entry.id   AF-A0A9X4XGR3-F1
#
_cell.length_a   1.000
_cell.length_b   1.000
_cell.length_c   1.000
_cell.angle_alpha   90.00
_cell.angle_beta   90.00
_cell.angle_gamma   90.00
#
_symmetry.space_group_name_H-M   'P 1'
#
loop_
_entity.id
_entity.type
_entity.pdbx_description
1 polymer ?
#
loop_
_entity_poly.entity_id
_entity_poly.type
_entity_poly.pdbx_seq_one_letter_code
_entity_poly.pdbx_strand_id
1 'polypeptide(L)'
;MSKIGATAPETPAGEPAETPAAVRPQPAVATASPCTTTIALSLAFGNGGRLDPEDIRLLETIRRVRSILGASRALGTSYRKCWLMVDALNHTFESPAVETFPGRRGGGAALTAFGERLIALYRSLERQAQRSGARTLDELTAALDPAFVARATGAAAADPTAEPRRSRSRPT
;
A
#
# COMPACT_ATOMS: atom_id res chain seq x y z
N MET A 1 17.75 43.08 59.46
CA MET A 1 16.85 42.11 58.80
C MET A 1 15.43 42.65 58.86
N SER A 2 15.01 43.31 57.79
CA SER A 2 13.69 43.89 57.55
C SER A 2 13.72 44.33 56.08
N LYS A 3 12.70 44.18 55.24
CA LYS A 3 11.30 44.53 55.47
C LYS A 3 10.49 44.15 54.19
N ILE A 4 9.17 43.89 54.34
CA ILE A 4 8.05 44.09 53.37
C ILE A 4 8.07 43.17 52.11
N GLY A 5 7.00 42.53 51.63
CA GLY A 5 5.56 42.69 51.79
C GLY A 5 4.91 43.09 50.45
N ALA A 6 3.96 42.25 50.01
CA ALA A 6 2.85 42.54 49.10
C ALA A 6 3.03 42.51 47.55
N THR A 7 1.97 41.96 46.94
CA THR A 7 1.35 42.34 45.66
C THR A 7 1.64 41.45 44.43
N ALA A 8 0.72 40.51 44.17
CA ALA A 8 0.26 40.20 42.81
C ALA A 8 -0.67 41.34 42.35
N PRO A 9 -0.80 41.66 41.05
CA PRO A 9 -1.62 40.82 40.18
C PRO A 9 -1.27 40.84 38.68
N GLU A 10 -2.10 40.15 37.90
CA GLU A 10 -2.47 40.45 36.51
C GLU A 10 -1.53 40.03 35.37
N THR A 11 -1.88 38.86 34.83
CA THR A 11 -1.86 38.52 33.41
C THR A 11 -2.55 39.60 32.57
N PRO A 12 -1.89 40.22 31.58
CA PRO A 12 -2.56 40.88 30.48
C PRO A 12 -2.69 39.90 29.30
N ALA A 13 -3.90 39.41 29.10
CA ALA A 13 -4.35 38.95 27.80
C ALA A 13 -4.56 40.18 26.90
N GLY A 14 -3.81 40.24 25.81
CA GLY A 14 -3.92 41.28 24.79
C GLY A 14 -3.63 40.71 23.40
N GLU A 15 -4.65 40.16 22.77
CA GLU A 15 -4.91 40.40 21.33
C GLU A 15 -5.38 41.87 21.17
N PRO A 16 -5.38 42.52 19.98
CA PRO A 16 -5.31 41.96 18.62
C PRO A 16 -4.42 42.76 17.63
N ALA A 17 -4.10 42.20 16.45
CA ALA A 17 -3.90 42.97 15.21
C ALA A 17 -3.83 42.06 13.96
N GLU A 18 -4.88 42.15 13.15
CA GLU A 18 -4.86 42.23 11.67
C GLU A 18 -4.17 41.15 10.81
N THR A 19 -5.01 40.25 10.30
CA THR A 19 -5.23 39.87 8.89
C THR A 19 -4.34 40.54 7.82
N PRO A 20 -3.81 39.74 6.88
CA PRO A 20 -4.31 39.83 5.49
C PRO A 20 -4.71 38.43 4.98
N ALA A 21 -5.95 38.30 4.54
CA ALA A 21 -6.32 38.25 3.14
C ALA A 21 -5.89 36.95 2.41
N ALA A 22 -6.91 36.10 2.23
CA ALA A 22 -7.22 35.45 0.97
C ALA A 22 -6.13 34.59 0.31
N VAL A 23 -6.20 33.27 0.56
CA VAL A 23 -6.19 32.30 -0.54
C VAL A 23 -7.29 31.29 -0.26
N ARG A 24 -8.45 31.49 -0.91
CA ARG A 24 -9.37 30.40 -1.20
C ARG A 24 -8.55 29.30 -1.87
N PRO A 25 -8.69 28.00 -1.52
CA PRO A 25 -8.25 26.98 -2.44
C PRO A 25 -9.11 27.13 -3.70
N GLN A 26 -8.54 27.76 -4.72
CA GLN A 26 -9.09 27.66 -6.06
C GLN A 26 -9.12 26.17 -6.41
N PRO A 27 -10.21 25.68 -7.03
CA PRO A 27 -10.27 24.32 -7.50
C PRO A 27 -9.13 24.16 -8.51
N ALA A 28 -8.17 23.30 -8.19
CA ALA A 28 -7.21 22.86 -9.18
C ALA A 28 -8.03 22.31 -10.34
N VAL A 29 -7.96 23.06 -11.43
CA VAL A 29 -8.58 22.78 -12.72
C VAL A 29 -8.44 21.28 -12.98
N ALA A 30 -9.56 20.60 -13.18
CA ALA A 30 -9.61 19.30 -13.80
C ALA A 30 -9.09 19.44 -15.23
N THR A 31 -7.77 19.51 -15.40
CA THR A 31 -7.12 19.21 -16.67
C THR A 31 -7.44 17.75 -16.95
N ALA A 32 -8.15 17.51 -18.06
CA ALA A 32 -8.54 16.19 -18.54
C ALA A 32 -7.46 15.16 -18.23
N SER A 33 -7.81 14.19 -17.38
CA SER A 33 -6.92 13.10 -17.00
C SER A 33 -6.38 12.47 -18.28
N PRO A 34 -5.05 12.28 -18.43
CA PRO A 34 -4.58 11.42 -19.49
C PRO A 34 -5.23 10.05 -19.26
N CYS A 35 -6.06 9.60 -20.20
CA CYS A 35 -6.57 8.23 -20.25
C CYS A 35 -5.37 7.31 -20.43
N THR A 36 -4.66 7.06 -19.34
CA THR A 36 -3.36 6.40 -19.34
C THR A 36 -3.63 4.91 -19.29
N THR A 37 -3.71 4.31 -20.48
CA THR A 37 -3.84 2.87 -20.61
C THR A 37 -2.57 2.21 -20.08
N THR A 38 -2.72 1.47 -18.98
CA THR A 38 -1.62 0.86 -18.23
C THR A 38 -1.69 -0.65 -18.36
N ILE A 39 -0.55 -1.32 -18.58
CA ILE A 39 -0.46 -2.78 -18.54
C ILE A 39 -0.17 -3.23 -17.10
N ALA A 40 -0.99 -4.16 -16.61
CA ALA A 40 -0.70 -4.91 -15.39
C ALA A 40 -0.26 -6.33 -15.77
N LEU A 41 0.84 -6.81 -15.18
CA LEU A 41 1.36 -8.15 -15.42
C LEU A 41 1.09 -9.06 -14.24
N SER A 42 0.41 -10.17 -14.48
CA SER A 42 0.30 -11.29 -13.54
C SER A 42 1.07 -12.48 -14.10
N LEU A 43 2.00 -13.02 -13.31
CA LEU A 43 2.80 -14.17 -13.71
C LEU A 43 2.27 -15.43 -13.02
N ALA A 44 2.07 -16.49 -13.78
CA ALA A 44 1.82 -17.83 -13.27
C ALA A 44 3.03 -18.71 -13.56
N PHE A 45 3.60 -19.31 -12.54
CA PHE A 45 4.78 -20.17 -12.65
C PHE A 45 4.35 -21.64 -12.81
N GLY A 46 5.18 -22.43 -13.50
CA GLY A 46 4.89 -23.85 -13.76
C GLY A 46 4.82 -24.72 -12.49
N ASN A 47 5.32 -24.22 -11.36
CA ASN A 47 5.20 -24.87 -10.05
C ASN A 47 3.91 -24.50 -9.29
N GLY A 48 2.97 -23.79 -9.93
CA GLY A 48 1.71 -23.35 -9.32
C GLY A 48 1.79 -22.03 -8.55
N GLY A 49 2.98 -21.43 -8.43
CA GLY A 49 3.15 -20.10 -7.85
C GLY A 49 2.55 -19.01 -8.73
N ARG A 50 2.18 -17.89 -8.10
CA ARG A 50 1.70 -16.69 -8.80
C ARG A 50 2.42 -15.47 -8.27
N LEU A 51 2.64 -14.49 -9.15
CA LEU A 51 3.18 -13.19 -8.81
C LEU A 51 2.32 -12.12 -9.45
N ASP A 52 1.59 -11.41 -8.61
CA ASP A 52 0.67 -10.37 -9.02
C ASP A 52 1.24 -8.96 -8.73
N PRO A 53 0.72 -7.90 -9.39
CA PRO A 53 1.17 -6.54 -9.13
C PRO A 53 1.00 -6.12 -7.66
N GLU A 54 0.02 -6.69 -6.96
CA GLU A 54 -0.20 -6.45 -5.52
C GLU A 54 0.92 -7.03 -4.65
N ASP A 55 1.49 -8.17 -5.02
CA ASP A 55 2.63 -8.79 -4.33
C ASP A 55 3.86 -7.88 -4.41
N ILE A 56 4.12 -7.34 -5.60
CA ILE A 56 5.25 -6.42 -5.82
C ILE A 56 5.07 -5.13 -5.02
N ARG A 57 3.86 -4.56 -4.98
CA ARG A 57 3.54 -3.40 -4.14
C ARG A 57 3.76 -3.70 -2.66
N LEU A 58 3.40 -4.90 -2.20
CA LEU A 58 3.65 -5.35 -0.84
C LEU A 58 5.15 -5.41 -0.53
N LEU A 59 5.94 -6.06 -1.39
CA LEU A 59 7.39 -6.15 -1.22
C LEU A 59 8.05 -4.76 -1.21
N GLU A 60 7.67 -3.87 -2.13
CA GLU A 60 8.17 -2.49 -2.16
C GLU A 60 7.81 -1.70 -0.89
N THR A 61 6.64 -1.95 -0.32
CA THR A 61 6.21 -1.31 0.93
C THR A 61 6.96 -1.86 2.14
N ILE A 62 7.17 -3.18 2.18
CA ILE A 62 8.01 -3.84 3.20
C ILE A 62 9.44 -3.29 3.13
N ARG A 63 10.00 -3.03 1.94
CA ARG A 63 11.31 -2.39 1.78
C ARG A 63 11.40 -1.05 2.52
N ARG A 64 10.34 -0.22 2.43
CA ARG A 64 10.31 1.14 2.99
C ARG A 64 10.04 1.13 4.49
N VAL A 65 9.06 0.34 4.94
CA VAL A 65 8.56 0.36 6.32
C VAL A 65 9.24 -0.68 7.22
N ARG A 66 9.89 -1.69 6.62
CA ARG A 66 10.54 -2.82 7.30
C ARG A 66 9.63 -3.56 8.29
N SER A 67 8.35 -3.68 7.95
CA SER A 67 7.33 -4.35 8.76
C SER A 67 6.17 -4.81 7.90
N ILE A 68 5.71 -6.05 8.08
CA ILE A 68 4.53 -6.59 7.38
C ILE A 68 3.26 -5.86 7.87
N LEU A 69 3.13 -5.62 9.18
CA LEU A 69 2.00 -4.87 9.73
C LEU A 69 2.00 -3.40 9.28
N GLY A 70 3.19 -2.80 9.19
CA GLY A 70 3.32 -1.45 8.64
C GLY A 70 2.92 -1.39 7.16
N ALA A 71 3.32 -2.40 6.38
CA ALA A 71 2.95 -2.51 4.98
C ALA A 71 1.44 -2.75 4.79
N SER A 72 0.82 -3.58 5.62
CA SER A 72 -0.62 -3.84 5.57
C SER A 72 -1.43 -2.57 5.82
N ARG A 73 -1.01 -1.74 6.79
CA ARG A 73 -1.61 -0.43 7.07
C ARG A 73 -1.43 0.55 5.91
N ALA A 74 -0.25 0.60 5.31
CA ALA A 74 0.03 1.47 4.17
C ALA A 74 -0.75 1.08 2.90
N LEU A 75 -1.04 -0.22 2.72
CA LEU A 75 -1.80 -0.75 1.59
C LEU A 75 -3.30 -0.87 1.86
N GLY A 76 -3.77 -0.59 3.08
CA GLY A 76 -5.18 -0.79 3.46
C GLY A 76 -5.64 -2.25 3.39
N THR A 77 -4.71 -3.21 3.43
CA THR A 77 -4.98 -4.64 3.29
C THR A 77 -4.88 -5.32 4.66
N SER A 78 -5.65 -6.39 4.89
CA SER A 78 -5.60 -7.11 6.16
C SER A 78 -4.21 -7.71 6.39
N TYR A 79 -3.75 -7.69 7.64
CA TYR A 79 -2.47 -8.29 8.02
C TYR A 79 -2.39 -9.76 7.59
N ARG A 80 -3.48 -10.51 7.75
CA ARG A 80 -3.56 -11.92 7.34
C ARG A 80 -3.37 -12.09 5.83
N LYS A 81 -4.00 -11.25 4.99
CA LYS A 81 -3.81 -11.28 3.53
C LYS A 81 -2.34 -11.00 3.18
N CYS A 82 -1.74 -9.94 3.73
CA CYS A 82 -0.33 -9.63 3.49
C CYS A 82 0.60 -10.78 3.91
N TRP A 83 0.33 -11.43 5.04
CA TRP A 83 1.12 -12.57 5.49
C TRP A 83 1.00 -13.75 4.52
N LEU A 84 -0.21 -14.08 4.04
CA LEU A 84 -0.42 -15.14 3.05
C LEU A 84 0.28 -14.86 1.72
N MET A 85 0.29 -13.60 1.27
CA MET A 85 1.02 -13.19 0.07
C MET A 85 2.53 -13.41 0.24
N VAL A 86 3.10 -12.97 1.37
CA VAL A 86 4.52 -13.19 1.70
C VAL A 86 4.84 -14.68 1.79
N ASP A 87 3.98 -15.45 2.43
CA ASP A 87 4.14 -16.89 2.59
C ASP A 87 4.12 -17.62 1.24
N ALA A 88 3.16 -17.27 0.37
CA ALA A 88 3.08 -17.81 -0.99
C ALA A 88 4.33 -17.47 -1.82
N LEU A 89 4.84 -16.24 -1.72
CA LEU A 89 6.08 -15.85 -2.39
C LEU A 89 7.28 -16.67 -1.89
N ASN A 90 7.41 -16.83 -0.57
CA ASN A 90 8.51 -17.60 0.01
C ASN A 90 8.46 -19.09 -0.36
N HIS A 91 7.28 -19.67 -0.59
CA HIS A 91 7.13 -21.05 -1.04
C HIS A 91 7.22 -21.24 -2.56
N THR A 92 7.06 -20.17 -3.34
CA THR A 92 7.15 -20.22 -4.81
C THR A 92 8.60 -20.31 -5.29
N PHE A 93 9.56 -19.84 -4.50
CA PHE A 93 10.98 -19.77 -4.87
C PHE A 93 11.85 -20.59 -3.91
N GLU A 94 13.01 -21.03 -4.38
CA GLU A 94 13.97 -21.79 -3.56
C GLU A 94 14.57 -20.94 -2.42
N SER A 95 14.63 -19.62 -2.61
CA SER A 95 15.12 -18.66 -1.62
C SER A 95 13.98 -17.77 -1.14
N PRO A 96 13.86 -17.50 0.17
CA PRO A 96 12.82 -16.63 0.69
C PRO A 96 13.01 -15.20 0.14
N ALA A 97 11.91 -14.57 -0.29
CA ALA A 97 11.90 -13.19 -0.74
C ALA A 97 11.89 -12.20 0.46
N VAL A 98 11.26 -12.60 1.57
CA VAL A 98 11.15 -11.80 2.80
C VAL A 98 11.60 -12.62 4.00
N GLU A 99 12.50 -12.07 4.78
CA GLU A 99 12.88 -12.57 6.10
C GLU A 99 12.10 -11.83 7.18
N THR A 100 11.55 -12.57 8.14
CA THR A 100 10.84 -12.00 9.29
C THR A 100 11.66 -12.18 10.55
N PHE A 101 11.74 -11.12 11.38
CA PHE A 101 12.53 -11.13 12.60
C PHE A 101 11.63 -10.91 13.82
N PRO A 102 11.67 -11.80 14.82
CA PRO A 102 10.96 -11.58 16.08
C PRO A 102 11.69 -10.55 16.93
N GLY A 103 11.32 -9.27 16.80
CA GLY A 103 11.61 -8.22 17.78
C GLY A 103 13.07 -7.74 17.92
N ARG A 104 13.21 -6.49 18.38
CA ARG A 104 14.45 -5.78 18.76
C ARG A 104 15.38 -5.25 17.66
N ARG A 105 15.30 -5.73 16.41
CA ARG A 105 16.16 -5.26 15.29
C ARG A 105 15.51 -4.22 14.35
N GLY A 106 14.67 -3.33 14.88
CA GLY A 106 14.20 -2.13 14.16
C GLY A 106 13.19 -2.35 13.03
N GLY A 107 12.72 -3.58 12.80
CA GLY A 107 11.69 -3.88 11.81
C GLY A 107 11.33 -5.36 11.85
N GLY A 108 10.04 -5.70 11.85
CA GLY A 108 9.58 -7.09 11.95
C GLY A 108 9.79 -7.91 10.67
N ALA A 109 10.17 -7.26 9.56
CA ALA A 109 10.46 -7.93 8.30
C ALA A 109 11.44 -7.12 7.43
N ALA A 110 12.29 -7.81 6.68
CA ALA A 110 13.17 -7.23 5.68
C ALA A 110 13.15 -8.05 4.38
N LEU A 111 13.41 -7.39 3.25
CA LEU A 111 13.63 -8.09 1.99
C LEU A 111 15.01 -8.75 2.01
N THR A 112 15.08 -9.94 1.43
CA THR A 112 16.36 -10.59 1.12
C THR A 112 16.96 -10.00 -0.16
N ALA A 113 18.22 -10.32 -0.44
CA ALA A 113 18.85 -9.97 -1.72
C ALA A 113 18.08 -10.57 -2.92
N PHE A 114 17.47 -11.74 -2.73
CA PHE A 114 16.59 -12.35 -3.72
C PHE A 114 15.29 -11.55 -3.89
N GLY A 115 14.65 -11.13 -2.80
CA GLY A 115 13.44 -10.29 -2.85
C GLY A 115 13.67 -8.95 -3.58
N GLU A 116 14.81 -8.29 -3.37
CA GLU A 116 15.16 -7.08 -4.11
C GLU A 116 15.37 -7.35 -5.61
N ARG A 117 16.05 -8.45 -5.94
CA ARG A 117 16.23 -8.87 -7.33
C ARG A 117 14.90 -9.21 -8.00
N LEU A 118 13.98 -9.86 -7.29
CA LEU A 118 12.65 -10.21 -7.79
C LEU A 118 11.86 -8.95 -8.19
N ILE A 119 11.85 -7.91 -7.34
CA ILE A 119 11.23 -6.62 -7.66
C ILE A 119 11.87 -6.03 -8.92
N ALA A 120 13.21 -6.03 -9.00
CA ALA A 120 13.93 -5.47 -10.15
C ALA A 120 13.59 -6.21 -11.47
N LEU A 121 13.52 -7.55 -11.43
CA LEU A 121 13.17 -8.38 -12.57
C LEU A 121 11.72 -8.12 -13.02
N TYR A 122 10.77 -8.11 -12.08
CA TYR A 122 9.38 -7.81 -12.39
C TYR A 122 9.22 -6.43 -13.03
N ARG A 123 9.84 -5.39 -12.45
CA ARG A 123 9.79 -4.03 -13.01
C ARG A 123 10.49 -3.92 -14.36
N SER A 124 11.51 -4.73 -14.62
CA SER A 124 12.13 -4.80 -15.94
C SER A 124 11.18 -5.42 -16.97
N LEU A 125 10.50 -6.49 -16.60
CA LEU A 125 9.51 -7.14 -17.46
C LEU A 125 8.33 -6.21 -17.76
N GLU A 126 7.83 -5.50 -16.75
CA GLU A 126 6.77 -4.49 -16.88
C GLU A 126 7.16 -3.39 -17.89
N ARG A 127 8.39 -2.87 -17.79
CA ARG A 127 8.91 -1.89 -18.76
C ARG A 127 9.04 -2.47 -20.18
N GLN A 128 9.46 -3.72 -20.32
CA GLN A 128 9.55 -4.38 -21.63
C GLN A 128 8.17 -4.58 -22.24
N ALA A 129 7.20 -5.06 -21.47
CA ALA A 129 5.83 -5.24 -21.91
C ALA A 129 5.20 -3.90 -22.33
N GLN A 130 5.39 -2.83 -21.54
CA GLN A 130 4.88 -1.51 -21.88
C GLN A 130 5.50 -0.97 -23.17
N ARG A 131 6.80 -1.17 -23.39
CA ARG A 131 7.48 -0.72 -24.63
C ARG A 131 7.00 -1.47 -25.85
N SER A 132 6.89 -2.80 -25.76
CA SER A 132 6.44 -3.64 -26.87
C SER A 132 4.95 -3.43 -27.18
N GLY A 133 4.13 -3.20 -26.15
CA GLY A 133 2.68 -2.99 -26.29
C GLY A 133 2.28 -1.56 -26.65
N ALA A 134 3.19 -0.58 -26.62
CA ALA A 134 2.84 0.85 -26.73
C ALA A 134 1.94 1.18 -27.93
N ARG A 135 2.29 0.72 -29.14
CA ARG A 135 1.48 0.97 -30.34
C ARG A 135 0.09 0.35 -30.26
N THR A 136 0.00 -0.90 -29.79
CA THR A 136 -1.28 -1.59 -29.62
C THR A 136 -2.14 -0.91 -28.54
N LEU A 137 -1.52 -0.43 -27.47
CA LEU A 137 -2.22 0.35 -26.45
C LEU A 137 -2.72 1.68 -26.99
N ASP A 138 -1.94 2.38 -27.82
CA ASP A 138 -2.35 3.65 -28.43
C ASP A 138 -3.58 3.44 -29.33
N GLU A 139 -3.59 2.38 -30.14
CA GLU A 139 -4.73 1.99 -30.97
C GLU A 139 -5.98 1.68 -30.12
N LEU A 140 -5.82 0.89 -29.05
CA LEU A 140 -6.92 0.58 -28.12
C LEU A 140 -7.43 1.83 -27.40
N THR A 141 -6.52 2.73 -27.02
CA THR A 141 -6.84 3.99 -26.33
C THR A 141 -7.61 4.93 -27.26
N ALA A 142 -7.21 5.02 -28.53
CA ALA A 142 -7.90 5.81 -29.54
C ALA A 142 -9.30 5.26 -29.86
N ALA A 143 -9.51 3.95 -29.68
CA ALA A 143 -10.79 3.28 -29.88
C ALA A 143 -11.72 3.32 -28.64
N LEU A 144 -11.31 3.94 -27.53
CA LEU A 144 -12.15 4.04 -26.33
C LEU A 144 -13.39 4.90 -26.59
N ASP A 145 -14.55 4.42 -26.15
CA ASP A 145 -15.78 5.19 -26.14
C ASP A 145 -15.75 6.21 -24.98
N PRO A 146 -15.75 7.53 -25.26
CA PRO A 146 -15.74 8.55 -24.22
C PRO A 146 -17.03 8.58 -23.38
N ALA A 147 -18.12 7.97 -23.85
CA ALA A 147 -19.38 7.86 -23.11
C ALA A 147 -19.44 6.64 -22.18
N PHE A 148 -18.45 5.73 -22.24
CA PHE A 148 -18.44 4.54 -21.40
C PHE A 148 -18.20 4.90 -19.93
N VAL A 149 -19.21 4.70 -19.09
CA VAL A 149 -19.09 4.78 -17.64
C VAL A 149 -18.95 3.36 -17.10
N ALA A 150 -17.80 3.08 -16.46
CA ALA A 150 -17.57 1.80 -15.80
C ALA A 150 -18.67 1.54 -14.77
N ARG A 151 -19.50 0.52 -15.00
CA ARG A 151 -20.42 0.03 -13.97
C ARG A 151 -19.56 -0.47 -12.81
N ALA A 152 -19.79 0.06 -11.61
CA ALA A 152 -19.09 -0.34 -10.39
C ALA A 152 -19.04 -1.86 -10.33
N THR A 153 -17.86 -2.42 -10.60
CA THR A 153 -17.67 -3.86 -10.54
C THR A 153 -17.65 -4.18 -9.06
N GLY A 154 -18.77 -4.70 -8.55
CA GLY A 154 -18.85 -5.18 -7.18
C GLY A 154 -17.74 -6.20 -6.99
N ALA A 155 -16.74 -5.85 -6.18
CA ALA A 155 -15.71 -6.75 -5.73
C ALA A 155 -16.39 -7.87 -4.93
N ALA A 156 -16.74 -8.95 -5.64
CA ALA A 156 -17.19 -10.20 -5.10
C ALA A 156 -15.96 -11.09 -4.85
N ALA A 157 -16.00 -11.79 -3.70
CA ALA A 157 -15.08 -12.83 -3.22
C ALA A 157 -13.73 -12.31 -2.66
N ALA A 158 -13.30 -12.65 -1.45
CA ALA A 158 -13.70 -13.73 -0.55
C ALA A 158 -13.45 -13.30 0.91
N ASP A 159 -14.42 -13.61 1.78
CA ASP A 159 -14.21 -13.72 3.22
C ASP A 159 -13.68 -15.15 3.50
N PRO A 160 -12.45 -15.34 4.00
CA PRO A 160 -11.96 -16.63 4.42
C PRO A 160 -12.13 -16.87 5.93
N THR A 161 -12.93 -16.07 6.65
CA THR A 161 -13.14 -16.27 8.10
C THR A 161 -14.41 -17.06 8.38
N ALA A 162 -14.54 -18.22 7.74
CA ALA A 162 -15.38 -19.30 8.26
C ALA A 162 -14.62 -19.98 9.41
N GLU A 163 -14.69 -19.39 10.59
CA GLU A 163 -14.22 -19.97 11.85
C GLU A 163 -15.04 -21.27 12.13
N PRO A 164 -14.42 -22.46 12.26
CA PRO A 164 -15.16 -23.63 12.68
C PRO A 164 -15.52 -23.47 14.16
N ARG A 165 -16.83 -23.46 14.45
CA ARG A 165 -17.40 -23.48 15.80
C ARG A 165 -16.68 -24.53 16.65
N ARG A 166 -15.91 -24.09 17.64
CA ARG A 166 -15.35 -24.96 18.68
C ARG A 166 -16.51 -25.72 19.36
N SER A 167 -16.54 -27.03 19.17
CA SER A 167 -17.34 -27.94 19.98
C SER A 167 -16.87 -27.82 21.43
N ARG A 168 -17.64 -27.14 22.28
CA ARG A 168 -17.47 -27.25 23.72
C ARG A 168 -17.98 -28.62 24.14
N SER A 169 -17.08 -29.58 24.22
CA SER A 169 -17.29 -30.83 24.96
C SER A 169 -17.43 -30.46 26.44
N ARG A 170 -18.58 -30.79 27.00
CA ARG A 170 -18.95 -30.64 28.41
C ARG A 170 -18.36 -31.84 29.18
N PRO A 171 -17.59 -31.67 30.27
CA PRO A 171 -17.13 -32.81 31.05
C PRO A 171 -18.21 -33.30 32.01
N THR A 172 -18.30 -34.63 32.06
CA THR A 172 -18.85 -35.59 33.07
C THR A 172 -19.93 -35.10 34.02
#